data_AF-A0A5N5TNN8-F1
#
_entry.id   AF-A0A5N5TNN8-F1
#
_cell.length_a   1.000
_cell.length_b   1.000
_cell.length_c   1.000
_cell.angle_alpha   90.00
_cell.angle_beta   90.00
_cell.angle_gamma   90.00
#
_symmetry.space_group_name_H-M   'P 1'
#
loop_
_entity.id
_entity.type
_entity.pdbx_description
1 polymer ?
#
loop_
_entity_poly.entity_id
_entity_poly.type
_entity_poly.pdbx_seq_one_letter_code
_entity_poly.pdbx_strand_id
1 'polypeptide(L)'
;MNNYRKLTTSIGLLKRRNVLRFPFSNLEFERKYSEQLPRITTHYTIYPREKDERWKDIDMERYEEETDVVVVGGGPAGLSAAIQLRKLAQAQEKELRVMVVEKAADMGGHTLSGACIETIALNELVPDWKEKDCPLTTPVTEDGFSFLTEKSSIRIPILPGMPMYNHGNYVVRLGHFVRWLAAYAEDLGVEVYPGTPASEILYNEDGSVNGVATADCGIAKDGSPKDTFARGMAIKAKFTVFAEGCHGHLAKQLYNKFNLRKNCQPQTYGIGLKELWEIKPENHKPGRVEHSVGWPLDRHTYGGSFLYHVNEDPPLVSIGFVVGISYGARALNEGGFQSIPKLTFPGGCMIGCSPGFMNVPKIKGTHNAMKSGMVAAESIFNYLTDSEYEGSIGIEPVTYEENLKKSWVWKELYASRNVIPSFHSPLGLYGGLIYTGLFYALLRGKEPWTFKHSGTDSQQLKPAKENKIIEYPKPDGQISFDLLSSVALTGTNHDHDQPSHLTLLNDAVPVEKNLAVYDGPEGRFCPAGVYEFVPAEEGNSMRLQINAQNCIHCKTCDIKCPSQNINWVVPEPGGGPAYDGM
;
A
#
# COMPACT_ATOMS: atom_id res chain seq x y z
N MET A 1 -17.74 57.59 -42.78
CA MET A 1 -16.65 57.77 -43.76
C MET A 1 -15.35 58.01 -43.00
N ASN A 2 -14.36 57.19 -43.33
CA ASN A 2 -13.02 57.11 -42.75
C ASN A 2 -12.27 58.46 -42.73
N ASN A 3 -11.39 58.65 -41.74
CA ASN A 3 -9.95 58.54 -41.98
C ASN A 3 -9.12 58.61 -40.69
N TYR A 4 -8.70 57.43 -40.23
CA TYR A 4 -7.57 57.19 -39.36
C TYR A 4 -6.28 57.03 -40.19
N ARG A 5 -5.24 57.81 -39.87
CA ARG A 5 -3.80 57.58 -40.13
C ARG A 5 -3.08 58.44 -39.09
N LYS A 6 -2.00 58.08 -38.40
CA LYS A 6 -1.02 56.98 -38.42
C LYS A 6 -0.27 57.13 -37.07
N LEU A 7 0.13 56.04 -36.41
CA LEU A 7 1.50 55.83 -35.91
C LEU A 7 1.61 54.52 -35.12
N THR A 8 2.57 53.72 -35.56
CA THR A 8 3.12 52.48 -35.02
C THR A 8 3.73 52.65 -33.62
N THR A 9 3.54 51.69 -32.70
CA THR A 9 4.62 51.26 -31.79
C THR A 9 4.33 49.88 -31.17
N SER A 10 5.35 49.04 -31.28
CA SER A 10 5.67 47.79 -30.57
C SER A 10 4.83 47.37 -29.36
N ILE A 11 4.34 46.12 -29.43
CA ILE A 11 3.85 45.31 -28.33
C ILE A 11 5.01 45.01 -27.37
N GLY A 12 4.97 45.58 -26.17
CA GLY A 12 5.82 45.22 -25.05
C GLY A 12 4.94 44.81 -23.86
N LEU A 13 5.10 43.57 -23.40
CA LEU A 13 4.37 43.00 -22.27
C LEU A 13 4.53 43.87 -21.01
N LEU A 14 3.40 44.32 -20.47
CA LEU A 14 3.30 44.95 -19.16
C LEU A 14 3.55 43.91 -18.06
N LYS A 15 4.76 43.90 -17.50
CA LYS A 15 5.07 43.30 -16.18
C LYS A 15 4.22 44.01 -15.12
N ARG A 16 3.29 43.30 -14.47
CA ARG A 16 2.58 43.83 -13.29
C ARG A 16 3.56 43.88 -12.11
N ARG A 17 4.13 45.06 -11.85
CA ARG A 17 4.94 45.36 -10.66
C ARG A 17 4.01 45.81 -9.52
N ASN A 18 3.87 45.01 -8.47
CA ASN A 18 3.27 45.47 -7.20
C ASN A 18 4.38 46.10 -6.35
N VAL A 19 4.50 47.43 -6.38
CA VAL A 19 5.48 48.18 -5.58
C VAL A 19 4.80 48.70 -4.33
N LEU A 20 5.21 48.20 -3.15
CA LEU A 20 4.84 48.79 -1.86
C LEU A 20 5.85 49.90 -1.54
N ARG A 21 5.37 51.15 -1.38
CA ARG A 21 6.21 52.29 -0.96
C ARG A 21 5.96 52.62 0.50
N PHE A 22 7.02 52.63 1.32
CA PHE A 22 6.98 53.17 2.67
C PHE A 22 7.37 54.66 2.67
N PRO A 23 6.73 55.51 3.49
CA PRO A 23 6.86 56.97 3.40
C PRO A 23 8.21 57.56 3.84
N PHE A 24 9.14 56.76 4.39
CA PHE A 24 10.41 57.28 4.94
C PHE A 24 11.68 56.61 4.39
N SER A 25 11.58 55.79 3.35
CA SER A 25 12.74 55.20 2.69
C SER A 25 12.46 54.91 1.22
N ASN A 26 13.28 55.44 0.31
CA ASN A 26 13.26 55.11 -1.12
C ASN A 26 13.81 53.69 -1.37
N LEU A 27 13.21 52.68 -0.74
CA LEU A 27 13.51 51.27 -0.97
C LEU A 27 12.50 50.75 -1.99
N GLU A 28 12.97 50.44 -3.20
CA GLU A 28 12.20 49.68 -4.18
C GLU A 28 12.47 48.20 -3.97
N PHE A 29 11.46 47.47 -3.47
CA PHE A 29 11.53 46.02 -3.33
C PHE A 29 11.11 45.36 -4.64
N GLU A 30 12.07 44.77 -5.35
CA GLU A 30 11.79 43.81 -6.42
C GLU A 30 11.89 42.40 -5.82
N ARG A 31 10.79 41.65 -5.84
CA ARG A 31 10.83 40.24 -5.45
C ARG A 31 11.64 39.50 -6.52
N LYS A 32 12.89 39.20 -6.20
CA LYS A 32 13.77 38.37 -7.03
C LYS A 32 13.33 36.92 -6.85
N TYR A 33 13.10 36.23 -7.96
CA TYR A 33 12.86 34.80 -8.01
C TYR A 33 14.14 34.12 -8.52
N SER A 34 14.40 32.89 -8.08
CA SER A 34 15.45 32.05 -8.65
C SER A 34 15.08 31.72 -10.10
N GLU A 35 16.01 31.89 -11.05
CA GLU A 35 15.82 31.45 -12.44
C GLU A 35 15.73 29.91 -12.56
N GLN A 36 16.23 29.17 -11.57
CA GLN A 36 16.05 27.73 -11.47
C GLN A 36 14.78 27.42 -10.68
N LEU A 37 13.85 26.72 -11.34
CA LEU A 37 12.76 26.03 -10.65
C LEU A 37 13.37 25.16 -9.53
N PRO A 38 12.89 25.25 -8.28
CA PRO A 38 13.38 24.42 -7.20
C PRO A 38 13.19 22.95 -7.58
N ARG A 39 14.24 22.14 -7.36
CA ARG A 39 14.17 20.70 -7.59
C ARG A 39 13.04 20.12 -6.75
N ILE A 40 12.21 19.29 -7.37
CA ILE A 40 11.11 18.61 -6.69
C ILE A 40 11.68 17.48 -5.84
N THR A 41 12.67 16.78 -6.37
CA THR A 41 13.32 15.65 -5.70
C THR A 41 14.63 16.09 -5.04
N THR A 42 14.74 15.83 -3.74
CA THR A 42 15.91 16.14 -2.91
C THR A 42 16.30 14.97 -1.99
N HIS A 43 15.52 13.88 -2.05
CA HIS A 43 15.68 12.72 -1.18
C HIS A 43 17.00 11.98 -1.44
N TYR A 44 17.63 11.49 -0.36
CA TYR A 44 18.96 10.90 -0.38
C TYR A 44 19.08 9.61 -1.20
N THR A 45 17.96 8.95 -1.48
CA THR A 45 17.92 7.75 -2.34
C THR A 45 18.08 8.07 -3.83
N ILE A 46 17.86 9.32 -4.24
CA ILE A 46 18.10 9.81 -5.60
C ILE A 46 19.36 10.67 -5.67
N TYR A 47 19.59 11.48 -4.63
CA TYR A 47 20.77 12.34 -4.49
C TYR A 47 21.58 11.89 -3.27
N PRO A 48 22.54 10.95 -3.43
CA PRO A 48 23.29 10.40 -2.30
C PRO A 48 24.00 11.49 -1.50
N ARG A 49 23.85 11.42 -0.18
CA ARG A 49 24.37 12.44 0.75
C ARG A 49 25.88 12.48 0.78
N GLU A 50 26.53 11.35 0.53
CA GLU A 50 28.00 11.26 0.44
C GLU A 50 28.60 12.14 -0.67
N LYS A 51 27.78 12.58 -1.64
CA LYS A 51 28.18 13.46 -2.75
C LYS A 51 27.79 14.92 -2.55
N ASP A 52 27.21 15.26 -1.41
CA ASP A 52 26.71 16.58 -1.09
C ASP A 52 27.61 17.24 -0.03
N GLU A 53 28.24 18.36 -0.40
CA GLU A 53 29.14 19.12 0.50
C GLU A 53 28.48 19.53 1.81
N ARG A 54 27.15 19.63 1.87
CA ARG A 54 26.39 19.93 3.09
C ARG A 54 26.50 18.84 4.16
N TRP A 55 26.91 17.63 3.78
CA TRP A 55 27.00 16.44 4.64
C TRP A 55 28.42 16.07 5.05
N LYS A 56 29.45 16.78 4.55
CA LYS A 56 30.86 16.38 4.69
C LYS A 56 31.36 16.23 6.13
N ASP A 57 30.81 17.01 7.06
CA ASP A 57 31.22 17.06 8.46
C ASP A 57 30.20 16.35 9.38
N ILE A 58 29.18 15.70 8.81
CA ILE A 58 28.15 14.98 9.57
C ILE A 58 28.62 13.56 9.84
N ASP A 59 28.57 13.15 11.10
CA ASP A 59 28.82 11.77 11.48
C ASP A 59 27.68 10.87 11.01
N MET A 60 28.04 9.82 10.27
CA MET A 60 27.11 8.89 9.64
C MET A 60 27.14 7.50 10.29
N GLU A 61 27.87 7.32 11.39
CA GLU A 61 27.86 6.11 12.20
C GLU A 61 26.44 5.80 12.70
N ARG A 62 26.07 4.52 12.71
CA ARG A 62 24.76 4.05 13.20
C ARG A 62 24.98 3.31 14.50
N TYR A 63 24.08 3.52 15.46
CA TYR A 63 23.93 2.56 16.56
C TYR A 63 23.46 1.23 15.99
N GLU A 64 24.03 0.12 16.48
CA GLU A 64 23.74 -1.23 16.01
C GLU A 64 23.07 -2.06 17.11
N GLU A 65 22.08 -2.84 16.72
CA GLU A 65 21.33 -3.75 17.60
C GLU A 65 21.23 -5.13 16.91
N GLU A 66 21.38 -6.23 17.65
CA GLU A 66 21.38 -7.59 17.09
C GLU A 66 20.16 -8.41 17.55
N THR A 67 19.51 -9.11 16.63
CA THR A 67 18.42 -10.04 16.94
C THR A 67 18.55 -11.33 16.15
N ASP A 68 17.87 -12.40 16.57
CA ASP A 68 17.83 -13.61 15.73
C ASP A 68 16.95 -13.39 14.50
N VAL A 69 15.79 -12.76 14.71
CA VAL A 69 14.86 -12.44 13.63
C VAL A 69 14.39 -10.99 13.74
N VAL A 70 14.43 -10.27 12.62
CA VAL A 70 13.73 -8.99 12.46
C VAL A 70 12.60 -9.12 11.45
N VAL A 71 11.42 -8.65 11.81
CA VAL A 71 10.22 -8.65 10.98
C VAL A 71 9.89 -7.21 10.58
N VAL A 72 9.86 -6.93 9.28
CA VAL A 72 9.57 -5.61 8.73
C VAL A 72 8.09 -5.51 8.39
N GLY A 73 7.32 -4.85 9.26
CA GLY A 73 5.88 -4.60 9.12
C GLY A 73 5.04 -5.32 10.18
N GLY A 74 4.35 -4.53 11.02
CA GLY A 74 3.47 -4.98 12.10
C GLY A 74 2.05 -5.32 11.64
N GLY A 75 1.90 -5.82 10.41
CA GLY A 75 0.60 -6.27 9.90
C GLY A 75 0.26 -7.71 10.33
N PRO A 76 -0.92 -8.25 9.94
CA PRO A 76 -1.33 -9.60 10.31
C PRO A 76 -0.31 -10.70 9.94
N ALA A 77 0.41 -10.55 8.83
CA ALA A 77 1.46 -11.48 8.43
C ALA A 77 2.67 -11.44 9.37
N GLY A 78 3.22 -10.24 9.59
CA GLY A 78 4.41 -10.04 10.40
C GLY A 78 4.19 -10.45 11.86
N LEU A 79 3.07 -10.03 12.44
CA LEU A 79 2.70 -10.42 13.80
C LEU A 79 2.47 -11.93 13.91
N SER A 80 1.84 -12.57 12.92
CA SER A 80 1.68 -14.04 12.92
C SER A 80 3.03 -14.78 12.87
N ALA A 81 4.00 -14.27 12.11
CA ALA A 81 5.34 -14.83 12.07
C ALA A 81 6.04 -14.68 13.43
N ALA A 82 5.99 -13.48 14.02
CA ALA A 82 6.62 -13.21 15.31
C ALA A 82 6.01 -14.05 16.46
N ILE A 83 4.68 -14.11 16.52
CA ILE A 83 3.93 -14.94 17.47
C ILE A 83 4.33 -16.41 17.32
N GLN A 84 4.32 -16.94 16.08
CA GLN A 84 4.61 -18.35 15.85
C GLN A 84 6.07 -18.69 16.19
N LEU A 85 7.04 -17.81 15.88
CA LEU A 85 8.44 -17.97 16.28
C LEU A 85 8.58 -18.08 17.80
N ARG A 86 7.95 -17.17 18.56
CA ARG A 86 8.01 -17.19 20.03
C ARG A 86 7.29 -18.39 20.64
N LYS A 87 6.15 -18.81 20.07
CA LYS A 87 5.47 -20.05 20.49
C LYS A 87 6.34 -21.29 20.30
N LEU A 88 7.05 -21.39 19.17
CA LEU A 88 7.96 -22.50 18.89
C LEU A 88 9.17 -22.47 19.84
N ALA A 89 9.74 -21.29 20.08
CA ALA A 89 10.83 -21.09 21.02
C ALA A 89 10.45 -21.50 22.45
N GLN A 90 9.31 -21.03 22.96
CA GLN A 90 8.80 -21.41 24.28
C GLN A 90 8.52 -22.91 24.39
N ALA A 91 7.90 -23.52 23.36
CA ALA A 91 7.58 -24.94 23.36
C ALA A 91 8.82 -25.85 23.36
N GLN A 92 9.95 -25.37 22.85
CA GLN A 92 11.22 -26.11 22.77
C GLN A 92 12.29 -25.58 23.72
N GLU A 93 11.91 -24.68 24.64
CA GLU A 93 12.80 -24.07 25.64
C GLU A 93 14.07 -23.46 25.00
N LYS A 94 13.88 -22.75 23.88
CA LYS A 94 14.95 -22.05 23.16
C LYS A 94 14.87 -20.54 23.40
N GLU A 95 16.02 -19.93 23.66
CA GLU A 95 16.16 -18.49 23.60
C GLU A 95 16.10 -18.03 22.14
N LEU A 96 15.25 -17.03 21.88
CA LEU A 96 15.05 -16.50 20.53
C LEU A 96 14.58 -15.05 20.60
N ARG A 97 15.41 -14.11 20.18
CA ARG A 97 15.03 -12.70 20.12
C ARG A 97 14.32 -12.41 18.79
N VAL A 98 13.15 -11.78 18.87
CA VAL A 98 12.34 -11.42 17.70
C VAL A 98 11.93 -9.95 17.82
N MET A 99 12.38 -9.14 16.86
CA MET A 99 12.00 -7.73 16.76
C MET A 99 11.00 -7.52 15.61
N VAL A 100 9.95 -6.75 15.83
CA VAL A 100 9.01 -6.30 14.80
C VAL A 100 9.11 -4.79 14.68
N VAL A 101 9.45 -4.29 13.49
CA VAL A 101 9.50 -2.84 13.21
C VAL A 101 8.33 -2.42 12.33
N GLU A 102 7.63 -1.37 12.72
CA GLU A 102 6.45 -0.85 12.01
C GLU A 102 6.54 0.67 11.89
N LYS A 103 6.20 1.18 10.71
CA LYS A 103 6.24 2.61 10.40
C LYS A 103 5.15 3.41 11.11
N ALA A 104 3.96 2.84 11.29
CA ALA A 104 2.84 3.50 11.94
C ALA A 104 3.21 3.95 13.35
N ALA A 105 2.83 5.18 13.74
CA ALA A 105 3.10 5.73 15.07
C ALA A 105 2.60 4.80 16.19
N ASP A 106 1.49 4.11 15.95
CA ASP A 106 0.94 3.04 16.77
C ASP A 106 0.59 1.82 15.92
N MET A 107 0.57 0.64 16.55
CA MET A 107 0.15 -0.59 15.89
C MET A 107 -1.27 -0.44 15.30
N GLY A 108 -1.45 -0.89 14.07
CA GLY A 108 -2.71 -0.74 13.34
C GLY A 108 -2.98 0.66 12.76
N GLY A 109 -2.16 1.69 13.07
CA GLY A 109 -2.36 3.07 12.58
C GLY A 109 -2.26 3.24 11.06
N HIS A 110 -1.60 2.31 10.39
CA HIS A 110 -1.53 2.23 8.92
C HIS A 110 -2.34 1.06 8.33
N THR A 111 -3.15 0.38 9.14
CA THR A 111 -3.99 -0.73 8.68
C THR A 111 -5.27 -0.19 8.02
N LEU A 112 -5.59 -0.71 6.84
CA LEU A 112 -6.82 -0.35 6.12
C LEU A 112 -7.33 -1.59 5.37
N SER A 113 -8.56 -1.98 5.65
CA SER A 113 -9.28 -3.08 4.99
C SER A 113 -10.78 -2.96 5.21
N GLY A 114 -11.59 -3.35 4.23
CA GLY A 114 -13.03 -3.57 4.46
C GLY A 114 -13.27 -4.65 5.54
N ALA A 115 -12.41 -5.68 5.53
CA ALA A 115 -12.26 -6.73 6.53
C ALA A 115 -13.49 -7.61 6.85
N CYS A 116 -13.70 -8.61 5.99
CA CYS A 116 -14.42 -9.83 6.31
C CYS A 116 -13.38 -10.98 6.40
N ILE A 117 -13.09 -11.48 7.60
CA ILE A 117 -11.98 -12.40 7.87
C ILE A 117 -12.45 -13.86 7.94
N GLU A 118 -11.74 -14.73 7.21
CA GLU A 118 -11.77 -16.18 7.42
C GLU A 118 -10.87 -16.53 8.62
N THR A 119 -11.42 -17.16 9.66
CA THR A 119 -10.69 -17.37 10.91
C THR A 119 -9.73 -18.56 10.89
N ILE A 120 -9.62 -19.31 9.79
CA ILE A 120 -8.84 -20.56 9.73
C ILE A 120 -7.40 -20.39 10.24
N ALA A 121 -6.70 -19.35 9.80
CA ALA A 121 -5.32 -19.09 10.25
C ALA A 121 -5.25 -18.61 11.70
N LEU A 122 -6.23 -17.83 12.15
CA LEU A 122 -6.32 -17.39 13.56
C LEU A 122 -6.61 -18.58 14.48
N ASN A 123 -7.50 -19.49 14.08
CA ASN A 123 -7.81 -20.72 14.80
C ASN A 123 -6.57 -21.62 14.95
N GLU A 124 -5.66 -21.62 13.96
CA GLU A 124 -4.39 -22.33 14.06
C GLU A 124 -3.38 -21.59 14.97
N LEU A 125 -3.30 -20.26 14.86
CA LEU A 125 -2.31 -19.43 15.58
C LEU A 125 -2.65 -19.26 17.06
N VAL A 126 -3.91 -18.97 17.39
CA VAL A 126 -4.41 -18.72 18.74
C VAL A 126 -5.74 -19.46 18.91
N PRO A 127 -5.74 -20.79 19.14
CA PRO A 127 -6.97 -21.60 19.12
C PRO A 127 -8.06 -21.13 20.10
N ASP A 128 -7.66 -20.51 21.20
CA ASP A 128 -8.48 -19.98 22.29
C ASP A 128 -8.72 -18.45 22.18
N TRP A 129 -8.58 -17.85 20.99
CA TRP A 129 -8.72 -16.40 20.79
C TRP A 129 -10.04 -15.81 21.30
N LYS A 130 -11.12 -16.60 21.34
CA LYS A 130 -12.43 -16.18 21.85
C LYS A 130 -12.43 -15.89 23.36
N GLU A 131 -11.48 -16.46 24.09
CA GLU A 131 -11.33 -16.31 25.53
C GLU A 131 -10.32 -15.20 25.89
N LYS A 132 -9.75 -14.53 24.88
CA LYS A 132 -8.68 -13.54 25.01
C LYS A 132 -9.09 -12.14 24.54
N ASP A 133 -10.35 -11.76 24.68
CA ASP A 133 -10.86 -10.43 24.31
C ASP A 133 -10.54 -10.00 22.86
N CYS A 134 -10.44 -10.96 21.95
CA CYS A 134 -10.17 -10.71 20.55
C CYS A 134 -11.34 -9.92 19.90
N PRO A 135 -11.07 -8.86 19.11
CA PRO A 135 -12.11 -7.97 18.57
C PRO A 135 -12.90 -8.56 17.38
N LEU A 136 -12.98 -9.89 17.28
CA LEU A 136 -13.79 -10.62 16.29
C LEU A 136 -15.19 -10.86 16.86
N THR A 137 -15.98 -9.80 16.99
CA THR A 137 -17.29 -9.81 17.67
C THR A 137 -18.50 -9.89 16.72
N THR A 138 -18.29 -9.68 15.42
CA THR A 138 -19.37 -9.59 14.43
C THR A 138 -19.37 -10.80 13.49
N PRO A 139 -20.02 -11.93 13.84
CA PRO A 139 -20.18 -13.04 12.91
C PRO A 139 -21.04 -12.61 11.72
N VAL A 140 -20.69 -13.07 10.52
CA VAL A 140 -21.51 -12.81 9.32
C VAL A 140 -22.83 -13.59 9.40
N THR A 141 -23.94 -12.88 9.23
CA THR A 141 -25.31 -13.40 9.33
C THR A 141 -26.07 -13.36 8.00
N GLU A 142 -25.72 -12.42 7.11
CA GLU A 142 -26.37 -12.25 5.81
C GLU A 142 -25.32 -11.85 4.76
N ASP A 143 -25.38 -12.50 3.60
CA ASP A 143 -24.54 -12.19 2.44
C ASP A 143 -25.36 -11.58 1.30
N GLY A 144 -24.78 -10.59 0.63
CA GLY A 144 -25.42 -9.92 -0.48
C GLY A 144 -24.55 -9.51 -1.64
N PHE A 145 -25.00 -9.84 -2.85
CA PHE A 145 -24.29 -9.48 -4.08
C PHE A 145 -25.25 -8.90 -5.11
N SER A 146 -24.94 -7.71 -5.61
CA SER A 146 -25.82 -6.97 -6.52
C SER A 146 -25.09 -6.48 -7.77
N PHE A 147 -25.76 -6.54 -8.91
CA PHE A 147 -25.34 -5.83 -10.12
C PHE A 147 -26.08 -4.50 -10.21
N LEU A 148 -25.33 -3.40 -10.25
CA LEU A 148 -25.88 -2.05 -10.30
C LEU A 148 -25.94 -1.54 -11.75
N THR A 149 -27.07 -0.93 -12.09
CA THR A 149 -27.18 0.03 -13.19
C THR A 149 -27.31 1.43 -12.59
N GLU A 150 -27.28 2.47 -13.42
CA GLU A 150 -27.49 3.85 -12.97
C GLU A 150 -28.79 4.03 -12.16
N LYS A 151 -29.83 3.22 -12.41
CA LYS A 151 -31.18 3.41 -11.84
C LYS A 151 -31.72 2.20 -11.09
N SER A 152 -31.02 1.07 -11.10
CA SER A 152 -31.54 -0.18 -10.56
C SER A 152 -30.46 -1.06 -9.94
N SER A 153 -30.87 -1.92 -9.02
CA SER A 153 -30.04 -2.97 -8.44
C SER A 153 -30.65 -4.34 -8.73
N ILE A 154 -29.86 -5.24 -9.28
CA ILE A 154 -30.26 -6.62 -9.60
C ILE A 154 -29.53 -7.54 -8.63
N ARG A 155 -30.28 -8.22 -7.75
CA ARG A 155 -29.70 -9.18 -6.80
C ARG A 155 -29.24 -10.44 -7.53
N ILE A 156 -28.01 -10.85 -7.28
CA ILE A 156 -27.44 -12.10 -7.77
C ILE A 156 -27.43 -13.10 -6.60
N PRO A 157 -27.98 -14.32 -6.77
CA PRO A 157 -28.02 -15.31 -5.70
C PRO A 157 -26.60 -15.79 -5.35
N ILE A 158 -26.29 -15.81 -4.06
CA ILE A 158 -25.04 -16.37 -3.54
C ILE A 158 -25.33 -17.80 -3.08
N LEU A 159 -24.59 -18.75 -3.65
CA LEU A 159 -24.70 -20.17 -3.30
C LEU A 159 -23.47 -20.64 -2.52
N PRO A 160 -23.60 -21.66 -1.64
CA PRO A 160 -22.46 -22.27 -0.97
C PRO A 160 -21.35 -22.69 -1.94
N GLY A 161 -20.12 -22.28 -1.62
CA GLY A 161 -18.93 -22.51 -2.45
C GLY A 161 -18.72 -21.48 -3.57
N MET A 162 -19.57 -20.46 -3.70
CA MET A 162 -19.20 -19.22 -4.39
C MET A 162 -18.21 -18.42 -3.54
N PRO A 163 -17.34 -17.60 -4.15
CA PRO A 163 -16.29 -16.88 -3.40
C PRO A 163 -16.87 -15.80 -2.46
N MET A 164 -18.08 -15.32 -2.76
CA MET A 164 -18.79 -14.31 -1.96
C MET A 164 -19.61 -14.90 -0.80
N TYR A 165 -19.53 -16.21 -0.56
CA TYR A 165 -20.21 -16.87 0.57
C TYR A 165 -19.35 -16.72 1.83
N ASN A 166 -19.86 -16.02 2.85
CA ASN A 166 -19.08 -15.64 4.04
C ASN A 166 -19.57 -16.27 5.36
N HIS A 167 -20.48 -17.24 5.32
CA HIS A 167 -20.92 -17.88 6.56
C HIS A 167 -19.74 -18.56 7.27
N GLY A 168 -19.58 -18.30 8.57
CA GLY A 168 -18.43 -18.72 9.37
C GLY A 168 -17.32 -17.67 9.49
N ASN A 169 -17.40 -16.58 8.74
CA ASN A 169 -16.46 -15.46 8.81
C ASN A 169 -16.94 -14.38 9.78
N TYR A 170 -16.07 -13.40 10.03
CA TYR A 170 -16.34 -12.26 10.90
C TYR A 170 -16.09 -10.96 10.16
N VAL A 171 -16.99 -9.99 10.31
CA VAL A 171 -16.71 -8.58 9.99
C VAL A 171 -15.88 -8.01 11.12
N VAL A 172 -14.80 -7.30 10.80
CA VAL A 172 -13.94 -6.72 11.83
C VAL A 172 -13.41 -5.35 11.44
N ARG A 173 -12.96 -4.60 12.43
CA ARG A 173 -12.08 -3.46 12.26
C ARG A 173 -10.62 -3.94 12.28
N LEU A 174 -10.00 -4.09 11.11
CA LEU A 174 -8.70 -4.78 11.00
C LEU A 174 -7.60 -4.07 11.79
N GLY A 175 -7.61 -2.73 11.86
CA GLY A 175 -6.70 -1.98 12.72
C GLY A 175 -6.75 -2.39 14.19
N HIS A 176 -7.95 -2.65 14.73
CA HIS A 176 -8.13 -3.12 16.11
C HIS A 176 -7.64 -4.56 16.29
N PHE A 177 -7.92 -5.43 15.33
CA PHE A 177 -7.39 -6.79 15.33
C PHE A 177 -5.85 -6.83 15.28
N VAL A 178 -5.21 -5.93 14.52
CA VAL A 178 -3.76 -5.80 14.48
C VAL A 178 -3.19 -5.34 15.82
N ARG A 179 -3.82 -4.38 16.50
CA ARG A 179 -3.41 -3.98 17.87
C ARG A 179 -3.51 -5.13 18.85
N TRP A 180 -4.60 -5.89 18.79
CA TRP A 180 -4.78 -7.08 19.63
C TRP A 180 -3.69 -8.15 19.35
N LEU A 181 -3.37 -8.41 18.07
CA LEU A 181 -2.27 -9.31 17.71
C LEU A 181 -0.91 -8.80 18.20
N ALA A 182 -0.68 -7.49 18.19
CA ALA A 182 0.56 -6.90 18.68
C ALA A 182 0.72 -7.08 20.19
N ALA A 183 -0.33 -6.78 20.96
CA ALA A 183 -0.34 -7.02 22.41
C ALA A 183 -0.11 -8.51 22.72
N TYR A 184 -0.77 -9.41 21.99
CA TYR A 184 -0.55 -10.85 22.13
C TYR A 184 0.89 -11.28 21.78
N ALA A 185 1.53 -10.61 20.83
CA ALA A 185 2.93 -10.85 20.49
C ALA A 185 3.88 -10.37 21.60
N GLU A 186 3.62 -9.19 22.18
CA GLU A 186 4.37 -8.63 23.30
C GLU A 186 4.29 -9.54 24.54
N ASP A 187 3.11 -10.09 24.83
CA ASP A 187 2.91 -11.07 25.93
C ASP A 187 3.76 -12.34 25.75
N LEU A 188 4.15 -12.68 24.53
CA LEU A 188 5.05 -13.80 24.21
C LEU A 188 6.54 -13.40 24.19
N GLY A 189 6.85 -12.14 24.51
CA GLY A 189 8.20 -11.58 24.53
C GLY A 189 8.72 -11.17 23.15
N VAL A 190 7.84 -10.87 22.19
CA VAL A 190 8.24 -10.18 20.96
C VAL A 190 8.51 -8.71 21.28
N GLU A 191 9.62 -8.17 20.78
CA GLU A 191 9.90 -6.74 20.86
C GLU A 191 9.23 -6.00 19.71
N VAL A 192 8.19 -5.23 20.02
CA VAL A 192 7.34 -4.57 19.04
C VAL A 192 7.62 -3.07 19.02
N TYR A 193 8.14 -2.57 17.90
CA TYR A 193 8.57 -1.18 17.74
C TYR A 193 7.71 -0.44 16.69
N PRO A 194 6.57 0.16 17.10
CA PRO A 194 5.88 1.12 16.25
C PRO A 194 6.72 2.40 16.07
N GLY A 195 6.34 3.25 15.12
CA GLY A 195 7.05 4.48 14.76
C GLY A 195 8.46 4.24 14.21
N THR A 196 8.82 3.00 13.88
CA THR A 196 10.17 2.57 13.51
C THR A 196 10.18 2.06 12.07
N PRO A 197 10.15 2.95 11.06
CA PRO A 197 10.19 2.54 9.67
C PRO A 197 11.55 1.95 9.27
N ALA A 198 11.56 0.75 8.69
CA ALA A 198 12.73 0.25 7.96
C ALA A 198 12.88 1.00 6.63
N SER A 199 14.05 1.58 6.36
CA SER A 199 14.32 2.41 5.18
C SER A 199 15.41 1.85 4.26
N GLU A 200 16.28 0.99 4.79
CA GLU A 200 17.46 0.45 4.11
C GLU A 200 17.59 -1.04 4.41
N ILE A 201 17.97 -1.84 3.40
CA ILE A 201 18.31 -3.25 3.56
C ILE A 201 19.82 -3.34 3.81
N LEU A 202 20.20 -4.01 4.90
CA LEU A 202 21.60 -4.27 5.19
C LEU A 202 22.02 -5.58 4.52
N TYR A 203 23.24 -5.62 3.99
CA TYR A 203 23.80 -6.79 3.32
C TYR A 203 25.13 -7.18 3.95
N ASN A 204 25.40 -8.48 4.02
CA ASN A 204 26.72 -9.03 4.28
C ASN A 204 27.62 -8.84 3.05
N GLU A 205 28.93 -9.03 3.23
CA GLU A 205 29.90 -8.96 2.13
C GLU A 205 29.64 -9.98 1.02
N ASP A 206 29.06 -11.14 1.35
CA ASP A 206 28.67 -12.18 0.39
C ASP A 206 27.38 -11.83 -0.41
N GLY A 207 26.74 -10.71 -0.08
CA GLY A 207 25.53 -10.21 -0.73
C GLY A 207 24.23 -10.76 -0.14
N SER A 208 24.28 -11.59 0.90
CA SER A 208 23.09 -12.01 1.67
C SER A 208 22.54 -10.88 2.53
N VAL A 209 21.26 -10.94 2.88
CA VAL A 209 20.62 -9.93 3.76
C VAL A 209 21.11 -10.11 5.20
N ASN A 210 21.41 -8.99 5.86
CA ASN A 210 21.91 -8.93 7.24
C ASN A 210 21.03 -8.04 8.14
N GLY A 211 19.75 -7.90 7.83
CA GLY A 211 18.84 -7.01 8.56
C GLY A 211 18.45 -5.75 7.81
N VAL A 212 18.09 -4.71 8.57
CA VAL A 212 17.57 -3.44 8.05
C VAL A 212 18.06 -2.26 8.88
N ALA A 213 18.12 -1.07 8.27
CA ALA A 213 18.28 0.17 9.03
C ALA A 213 16.97 0.96 9.09
N THR A 214 16.69 1.57 10.24
CA THR A 214 15.53 2.45 10.41
C THR A 214 15.73 3.75 9.64
N ALA A 215 14.66 4.50 9.37
CA ALA A 215 14.78 5.80 8.72
C ALA A 215 15.58 6.78 9.59
N ASP A 216 16.37 7.62 8.93
CA ASP A 216 17.01 8.77 9.56
C ASP A 216 15.95 9.86 9.81
N CYS A 217 16.23 10.80 10.71
CA CYS A 217 15.37 11.96 10.95
C CYS A 217 16.18 13.27 11.01
N GLY A 218 15.48 14.40 10.90
CA GLY A 218 16.12 15.71 10.95
C GLY A 218 16.82 16.08 9.64
N ILE A 219 16.19 15.77 8.50
CA ILE A 219 16.66 16.21 7.18
C ILE A 219 15.69 17.27 6.67
N ALA A 220 16.18 18.44 6.26
CA ALA A 220 15.34 19.51 5.74
C ALA A 220 14.78 19.18 4.35
N LYS A 221 13.73 19.89 3.93
CA LYS A 221 13.06 19.64 2.63
C LYS A 221 13.99 19.71 1.42
N ASP A 222 15.06 20.49 1.49
CA ASP A 222 16.06 20.63 0.44
C ASP A 222 17.16 19.55 0.47
N GLY A 223 17.07 18.59 1.38
CA GLY A 223 18.04 17.51 1.60
C GLY A 223 19.24 17.87 2.48
N SER A 224 19.30 19.09 3.04
CA SER A 224 20.34 19.47 4.00
C SER A 224 20.13 18.83 5.37
N PRO A 225 21.19 18.51 6.12
CA PRO A 225 21.07 18.04 7.49
C PRO A 225 20.60 19.19 8.40
N LYS A 226 19.65 18.93 9.30
CA LYS A 226 19.28 19.86 10.39
C LYS A 226 20.26 19.68 11.56
N ASP A 227 20.30 20.66 12.47
CA ASP A 227 21.05 20.52 13.74
C ASP A 227 20.54 19.36 14.61
N THR A 228 19.31 18.91 14.38
CA THR A 228 18.66 17.78 15.04
C THR A 228 18.78 16.48 14.24
N PHE A 229 19.66 16.40 13.25
CA PHE A 229 19.85 15.20 12.45
C PHE A 229 20.21 14.01 13.35
N ALA A 230 19.56 12.87 13.12
CA ALA A 230 19.92 11.61 13.73
C ALA A 230 19.89 10.48 12.69
N ARG A 231 20.96 9.67 12.69
CA ARG A 231 21.02 8.44 11.91
C ARG A 231 20.08 7.40 12.50
N GLY A 232 19.36 6.71 11.63
CA GLY A 232 18.57 5.54 12.00
C GLY A 232 19.46 4.39 12.50
N MET A 233 18.88 3.55 13.33
CA MET A 233 19.53 2.37 13.93
C MET A 233 19.69 1.25 12.90
N ALA A 234 20.83 0.56 12.94
CA ALA A 234 21.03 -0.68 12.20
C ALA A 234 20.57 -1.86 13.05
N ILE A 235 19.59 -2.62 12.56
CA ILE A 235 19.12 -3.85 13.20
C ILE A 235 19.67 -5.02 12.41
N LYS A 236 20.69 -5.68 12.95
CA LYS A 236 21.32 -6.87 12.36
C LYS A 236 20.56 -8.12 12.77
N ALA A 237 20.35 -9.03 11.83
CA ALA A 237 19.61 -10.26 12.11
C ALA A 237 20.09 -11.45 11.29
N LYS A 238 20.00 -12.65 11.88
CA LYS A 238 20.24 -13.92 11.16
C LYS A 238 19.21 -14.13 10.06
N PHE A 239 17.95 -13.79 10.33
CA PHE A 239 16.87 -13.76 9.33
C PHE A 239 16.10 -12.45 9.35
N THR A 240 15.82 -11.94 8.15
CA THR A 240 14.94 -10.78 7.94
C THR A 240 13.67 -11.21 7.22
N VAL A 241 12.51 -10.99 7.86
CA VAL A 241 11.19 -11.31 7.31
C VAL A 241 10.54 -10.03 6.79
N PHE A 242 10.30 -9.94 5.49
CA PHE A 242 9.69 -8.78 4.85
C PHE A 242 8.18 -8.94 4.76
N ALA A 243 7.46 -8.15 5.56
CA ALA A 243 5.99 -8.20 5.74
C ALA A 243 5.32 -6.83 5.50
N GLU A 244 5.91 -5.96 4.68
CA GLU A 244 5.47 -4.57 4.41
C GLU A 244 4.03 -4.44 3.85
N GLY A 245 3.41 -5.56 3.46
CA GLY A 245 2.11 -5.59 2.81
C GLY A 245 2.18 -5.21 1.33
N CYS A 246 1.03 -4.85 0.75
CA CYS A 246 0.92 -4.60 -0.68
C CYS A 246 1.95 -3.57 -1.16
N HIS A 247 2.78 -3.97 -2.14
CA HIS A 247 3.78 -3.12 -2.77
C HIS A 247 4.77 -2.50 -1.76
N GLY A 248 5.39 -3.35 -0.94
CA GLY A 248 6.52 -3.00 -0.08
C GLY A 248 7.68 -2.38 -0.85
N HIS A 249 8.28 -1.32 -0.31
CA HIS A 249 9.34 -0.60 -1.02
C HIS A 249 10.72 -1.26 -0.87
N LEU A 250 10.95 -1.98 0.23
CA LEU A 250 12.15 -2.82 0.37
C LEU A 250 11.96 -4.10 -0.46
N ALA A 251 10.77 -4.70 -0.42
CA ALA A 251 10.42 -5.83 -1.28
C ALA A 251 10.63 -5.53 -2.78
N LYS A 252 10.26 -4.33 -3.24
CA LYS A 252 10.53 -3.87 -4.62
C LYS A 252 12.02 -3.94 -4.97
N GLN A 253 12.90 -3.58 -4.04
CA GLN A 253 14.36 -3.65 -4.23
C GLN A 253 14.86 -5.09 -4.22
N LEU A 254 14.35 -5.93 -3.31
CA LEU A 254 14.70 -7.35 -3.22
C LEU A 254 14.33 -8.13 -4.49
N TYR A 255 13.17 -7.82 -5.09
CA TYR A 255 12.77 -8.41 -6.37
C TYR A 255 13.83 -8.24 -7.46
N ASN A 256 14.47 -7.06 -7.50
CA ASN A 256 15.52 -6.75 -8.46
C ASN A 256 16.86 -7.39 -8.05
N LYS A 257 17.28 -7.21 -6.79
CA LYS A 257 18.57 -7.69 -6.27
C LYS A 257 18.75 -9.20 -6.47
N PHE A 258 17.71 -9.98 -6.19
CA PHE A 258 17.75 -11.45 -6.22
C PHE A 258 16.98 -12.05 -7.41
N ASN A 259 16.52 -11.23 -8.37
CA ASN A 259 15.77 -11.65 -9.56
C ASN A 259 14.58 -12.58 -9.23
N LEU A 260 13.83 -12.23 -8.18
CA LEU A 260 12.80 -13.09 -7.59
C LEU A 260 11.56 -13.25 -8.49
N ARG A 261 11.45 -12.40 -9.53
CA ARG A 261 10.32 -12.39 -10.46
C ARG A 261 10.52 -13.24 -11.72
N LYS A 262 11.68 -13.90 -11.86
CA LYS A 262 12.07 -14.65 -13.06
C LYS A 262 11.01 -15.62 -13.60
N ASN A 263 10.28 -16.31 -12.71
CA ASN A 263 9.36 -17.40 -13.07
C ASN A 263 7.88 -17.07 -12.77
N CYS A 264 7.53 -15.78 -12.69
CA CYS A 264 6.15 -15.35 -12.42
C CYS A 264 5.75 -14.17 -13.31
N GLN A 265 4.45 -13.89 -13.37
CA GLN A 265 3.93 -12.69 -14.02
C GLN A 265 4.14 -11.47 -13.11
N PRO A 266 4.20 -10.24 -13.66
CA PRO A 266 4.14 -9.05 -12.84
C PRO A 266 2.85 -9.06 -12.00
N GLN A 267 2.94 -8.54 -10.78
CA GLN A 267 1.76 -8.36 -9.94
C GLN A 267 0.86 -7.31 -10.59
N THR A 268 -0.43 -7.60 -10.63
CA THR A 268 -1.47 -6.63 -10.91
C THR A 268 -2.13 -6.24 -9.60
N TYR A 269 -2.74 -5.08 -9.58
CA TYR A 269 -3.21 -4.48 -8.36
C TYR A 269 -4.58 -3.83 -8.57
N GLY A 270 -5.24 -3.67 -7.43
CA GLY A 270 -6.41 -2.83 -7.25
C GLY A 270 -6.11 -1.74 -6.25
N ILE A 271 -7.09 -0.89 -6.08
CA ILE A 271 -7.04 0.20 -5.14
C ILE A 271 -8.35 0.30 -4.38
N GLY A 272 -8.27 0.33 -3.05
CA GLY A 272 -9.43 0.29 -2.17
C GLY A 272 -9.60 1.58 -1.39
N LEU A 273 -10.68 2.31 -1.67
CA LEU A 273 -11.19 3.41 -0.82
C LEU A 273 -12.09 2.83 0.26
N LYS A 274 -11.98 3.39 1.46
CA LYS A 274 -12.80 3.01 2.60
C LYS A 274 -13.13 4.23 3.44
N GLU A 275 -14.37 4.26 3.91
CA GLU A 275 -14.83 5.15 4.95
C GLU A 275 -15.58 4.35 6.03
N LEU A 276 -15.69 4.93 7.21
CA LEU A 276 -16.48 4.36 8.32
C LEU A 276 -17.62 5.33 8.62
N TRP A 277 -18.83 4.81 8.67
CA TRP A 277 -20.04 5.60 8.80
C TRP A 277 -20.83 5.18 10.03
N GLU A 278 -21.22 6.15 10.84
CA GLU A 278 -22.31 5.97 11.78
C GLU A 278 -23.64 6.13 11.03
N ILE A 279 -24.55 5.17 11.21
CA ILE A 279 -25.86 5.19 10.57
C ILE A 279 -26.98 5.12 11.60
N LYS A 280 -28.19 5.46 11.17
CA LYS A 280 -29.37 5.36 12.03
C LYS A 280 -29.60 3.90 12.47
N PRO A 281 -29.89 3.64 13.76
CA PRO A 281 -30.08 2.29 14.28
C PRO A 281 -31.10 1.45 13.50
N GLU A 282 -32.20 2.04 13.01
CA GLU A 282 -33.25 1.33 12.27
C GLU A 282 -32.78 0.74 10.92
N ASN A 283 -31.67 1.25 10.37
CA ASN A 283 -31.08 0.78 9.12
C ASN A 283 -29.90 -0.19 9.37
N HIS A 284 -29.47 -0.34 10.63
CA HIS A 284 -28.32 -1.14 10.98
C HIS A 284 -28.68 -2.61 11.11
N LYS A 285 -27.94 -3.48 10.41
CA LYS A 285 -28.14 -4.94 10.40
C LYS A 285 -26.82 -5.66 10.72
N PRO A 286 -26.39 -5.73 11.99
CA PRO A 286 -25.11 -6.30 12.36
C PRO A 286 -24.84 -7.68 11.73
N GLY A 287 -23.65 -7.86 11.15
CA GLY A 287 -23.27 -9.10 10.47
C GLY A 287 -23.74 -9.20 9.01
N ARG A 288 -24.46 -8.21 8.48
CA ARG A 288 -24.79 -8.14 7.05
C ARG A 288 -23.58 -7.66 6.24
N VAL A 289 -23.27 -8.41 5.19
CA VAL A 289 -22.17 -8.18 4.25
C VAL A 289 -22.75 -7.99 2.86
N GLU A 290 -22.53 -6.82 2.25
CA GLU A 290 -23.00 -6.52 0.91
C GLU A 290 -21.86 -6.13 -0.02
N HIS A 291 -22.01 -6.53 -1.27
CA HIS A 291 -21.07 -6.28 -2.36
C HIS A 291 -21.83 -5.92 -3.62
N SER A 292 -21.22 -5.10 -4.47
CA SER A 292 -21.78 -4.82 -5.78
C SER A 292 -20.75 -4.67 -6.88
N VAL A 293 -21.19 -4.91 -8.11
CA VAL A 293 -20.44 -4.67 -9.35
C VAL A 293 -21.32 -3.94 -10.36
N GLY A 294 -20.72 -3.42 -11.44
CA GLY A 294 -21.43 -2.64 -12.45
C GLY A 294 -21.27 -1.14 -12.22
N TRP A 295 -22.37 -0.39 -12.32
CA TRP A 295 -22.35 1.07 -12.20
C TRP A 295 -21.69 1.52 -10.88
N PRO A 296 -20.82 2.56 -10.89
CA PRO A 296 -20.55 3.51 -11.98
C PRO A 296 -19.47 3.07 -12.99
N LEU A 297 -18.92 1.86 -12.87
CA LEU A 297 -17.86 1.39 -13.75
C LEU A 297 -18.42 0.88 -15.08
N ASP A 298 -17.69 1.13 -16.16
CA ASP A 298 -17.95 0.46 -17.44
C ASP A 298 -17.53 -1.01 -17.36
N ARG A 299 -18.03 -1.84 -18.29
CA ARG A 299 -17.80 -3.29 -18.26
C ARG A 299 -16.33 -3.71 -18.38
N HIS A 300 -15.44 -2.86 -18.88
CA HIS A 300 -14.01 -3.14 -19.04
C HIS A 300 -13.16 -2.61 -17.88
N THR A 301 -13.77 -1.88 -16.95
CA THR A 301 -13.11 -1.45 -15.72
C THR A 301 -13.47 -2.42 -14.59
N TYR A 302 -12.47 -3.18 -14.12
CA TYR A 302 -12.65 -4.07 -12.98
C TYR A 302 -12.82 -3.27 -11.69
N GLY A 303 -13.78 -3.67 -10.85
CA GLY A 303 -14.03 -3.03 -9.56
C GLY A 303 -15.43 -3.30 -9.02
N GLY A 304 -15.70 -2.77 -7.84
CA GLY A 304 -16.96 -2.97 -7.13
C GLY A 304 -16.97 -2.34 -5.74
N SER A 305 -18.12 -2.39 -5.09
CA SER A 305 -18.28 -1.88 -3.72
C SER A 305 -18.29 -3.01 -2.68
N PHE A 306 -18.01 -2.63 -1.44
CA PHE A 306 -18.32 -3.42 -0.25
C PHE A 306 -19.00 -2.54 0.81
N LEU A 307 -19.89 -3.13 1.59
CA LEU A 307 -20.61 -2.48 2.69
C LEU A 307 -20.90 -3.51 3.79
N TYR A 308 -20.27 -3.37 4.95
CA TYR A 308 -20.36 -4.32 6.05
C TYR A 308 -20.88 -3.63 7.32
N HIS A 309 -21.91 -4.21 7.92
CA HIS A 309 -22.49 -3.73 9.18
C HIS A 309 -21.75 -4.34 10.37
N VAL A 310 -21.09 -3.49 11.17
CA VAL A 310 -20.23 -3.90 12.29
C VAL A 310 -21.08 -3.95 13.57
N ASN A 311 -20.98 -5.04 14.35
CA ASN A 311 -21.68 -5.19 15.62
C ASN A 311 -20.93 -4.49 16.77
N GLU A 312 -20.83 -3.17 16.68
CA GLU A 312 -20.26 -2.28 17.69
C GLU A 312 -21.24 -1.13 17.98
N ASP A 313 -20.99 -0.37 19.05
CA ASP A 313 -21.69 0.87 19.40
C ASP A 313 -20.73 2.04 19.17
N PRO A 314 -21.09 3.11 18.41
CA PRO A 314 -22.37 3.34 17.73
C PRO A 314 -22.66 2.39 16.55
N PRO A 315 -23.86 2.43 15.94
CA PRO A 315 -24.17 1.60 14.76
C PRO A 315 -23.30 1.96 13.55
N LEU A 316 -22.27 1.15 13.31
CA LEU A 316 -21.23 1.43 12.32
C LEU A 316 -21.36 0.60 11.05
N VAL A 317 -21.05 1.23 9.92
CA VAL A 317 -20.90 0.58 8.61
C VAL A 317 -19.53 0.89 8.04
N SER A 318 -18.79 -0.18 7.70
CA SER A 318 -17.56 -0.13 6.92
C SER A 318 -17.94 -0.19 5.43
N ILE A 319 -17.75 0.91 4.70
CA ILE A 319 -18.11 1.01 3.28
C ILE A 319 -16.88 1.35 2.45
N GLY A 320 -16.82 0.84 1.24
CA GLY A 320 -15.74 1.20 0.33
C GLY A 320 -15.93 0.75 -1.10
N PHE A 321 -14.96 1.11 -1.91
CA PHE A 321 -14.95 0.86 -3.35
C PHE A 321 -13.57 0.40 -3.79
N VAL A 322 -13.52 -0.62 -4.62
CA VAL A 322 -12.30 -1.16 -5.21
C VAL A 322 -12.33 -0.94 -6.71
N VAL A 323 -11.21 -0.52 -7.28
CA VAL A 323 -11.03 -0.45 -8.73
C VAL A 323 -9.68 -1.09 -9.09
N GLY A 324 -9.63 -1.93 -10.14
CA GLY A 324 -8.35 -2.34 -10.73
C GLY A 324 -7.58 -1.08 -11.12
N ILE A 325 -6.32 -0.93 -10.66
CA ILE A 325 -5.70 0.38 -10.41
C ILE A 325 -5.97 1.35 -11.57
N SER A 326 -6.91 2.26 -11.31
CA SER A 326 -7.27 3.40 -12.14
C SER A 326 -7.59 4.63 -11.27
N TYR A 327 -8.14 4.49 -10.04
CA TYR A 327 -8.39 5.63 -9.11
C TYR A 327 -8.45 5.28 -7.59
N GLY A 328 -7.69 5.99 -6.72
CA GLY A 328 -7.77 6.19 -5.24
C GLY A 328 -7.73 5.07 -4.13
N ALA A 329 -6.86 5.21 -3.11
CA ALA A 329 -6.69 4.59 -1.74
C ALA A 329 -5.86 3.29 -1.59
N ARG A 330 -5.87 2.52 -0.49
CA ARG A 330 -4.79 1.51 -0.23
C ARG A 330 -4.73 0.49 -1.36
N ALA A 331 -3.55 0.30 -1.94
CA ALA A 331 -3.37 -0.72 -2.97
C ALA A 331 -3.55 -2.13 -2.39
N LEU A 332 -4.14 -3.01 -3.19
CA LEU A 332 -4.32 -4.43 -2.91
C LEU A 332 -3.85 -5.26 -4.11
N ASN A 333 -3.43 -6.49 -3.88
CA ASN A 333 -2.94 -7.38 -4.93
C ASN A 333 -4.12 -8.01 -5.67
N GLU A 334 -4.09 -7.97 -7.00
CA GLU A 334 -5.10 -8.61 -7.87
C GLU A 334 -4.50 -9.69 -8.79
N GLY A 335 -3.18 -9.79 -8.86
CA GLY A 335 -2.50 -10.70 -9.78
C GLY A 335 -2.50 -12.16 -9.31
N GLY A 336 -2.86 -12.42 -8.06
CA GLY A 336 -3.09 -13.75 -7.51
C GLY A 336 -1.96 -14.76 -7.76
N PHE A 337 -2.35 -16.01 -7.99
CA PHE A 337 -1.43 -17.15 -8.10
C PHE A 337 -0.30 -16.97 -9.12
N GLN A 338 -0.62 -16.44 -10.30
CA GLN A 338 0.34 -16.25 -11.39
C GLN A 338 1.45 -15.26 -11.07
N SER A 339 1.22 -14.40 -10.07
CA SER A 339 2.07 -13.27 -9.72
C SER A 339 2.88 -13.50 -8.46
N ILE A 340 2.81 -14.70 -7.86
CA ILE A 340 3.59 -15.06 -6.68
C ILE A 340 5.08 -15.20 -7.10
N PRO A 341 5.99 -14.39 -6.54
CA PRO A 341 7.42 -14.48 -6.83
C PRO A 341 8.09 -15.65 -6.11
N LYS A 342 9.39 -15.85 -6.33
CA LYS A 342 10.22 -16.61 -5.39
C LYS A 342 10.17 -15.91 -4.03
N LEU A 343 9.97 -16.68 -2.97
CA LEU A 343 9.64 -16.14 -1.64
C LEU A 343 10.86 -16.00 -0.72
N THR A 344 11.95 -16.68 -1.05
CA THR A 344 13.15 -16.83 -0.22
C THR A 344 14.38 -16.28 -0.93
N PHE A 345 15.35 -15.83 -0.14
CA PHE A 345 16.67 -15.38 -0.57
C PHE A 345 17.66 -15.52 0.59
N PRO A 346 18.98 -15.47 0.34
CA PRO A 346 19.98 -15.54 1.40
C PRO A 346 19.74 -14.47 2.48
N GLY A 347 19.53 -14.91 3.72
CA GLY A 347 19.27 -14.06 4.89
C GLY A 347 17.81 -13.67 5.13
N GLY A 348 16.85 -14.17 4.34
CA GLY A 348 15.45 -13.79 4.59
C GLY A 348 14.37 -14.36 3.66
N CYS A 349 13.14 -13.89 3.88
CA CYS A 349 11.98 -14.26 3.09
C CYS A 349 10.91 -13.17 3.06
N MET A 350 9.91 -13.34 2.18
CA MET A 350 8.74 -12.46 2.06
C MET A 350 7.45 -13.18 2.41
N ILE A 351 6.57 -12.49 3.15
CA ILE A 351 5.29 -13.01 3.61
C ILE A 351 4.14 -12.02 3.36
N GLY A 352 2.91 -12.52 3.43
CA GLY A 352 1.70 -11.69 3.35
C GLY A 352 1.37 -11.12 1.97
N CYS A 353 0.84 -9.90 1.96
CA CYS A 353 0.50 -9.21 0.71
C CYS A 353 1.71 -8.59 -0.01
N SER A 354 2.90 -8.62 0.59
CA SER A 354 4.13 -8.19 -0.08
C SER A 354 4.43 -9.07 -1.32
N PRO A 355 4.53 -10.42 -1.20
CA PRO A 355 4.57 -11.32 -2.35
C PRO A 355 3.19 -11.51 -3.00
N GLY A 356 2.10 -11.31 -2.25
CA GLY A 356 0.74 -11.16 -2.80
C GLY A 356 -0.18 -12.35 -2.66
N PHE A 357 -0.41 -12.84 -1.43
CA PHE A 357 -1.32 -13.95 -1.14
C PHE A 357 -2.80 -13.53 -0.99
N MET A 358 -3.30 -12.68 -1.89
CA MET A 358 -4.69 -12.23 -1.88
C MET A 358 -5.58 -13.15 -2.74
N ASN A 359 -6.68 -13.62 -2.17
CA ASN A 359 -7.79 -14.22 -2.90
C ASN A 359 -8.76 -13.11 -3.32
N VAL A 360 -8.57 -12.63 -4.54
CA VAL A 360 -9.28 -11.46 -5.08
C VAL A 360 -10.79 -11.72 -5.22
N PRO A 361 -11.25 -12.87 -5.76
CA PRO A 361 -12.68 -13.13 -5.86
C PRO A 361 -13.40 -13.17 -4.51
N LYS A 362 -12.72 -13.58 -3.44
CA LYS A 362 -13.26 -13.54 -2.07
C LYS A 362 -13.10 -12.15 -1.41
N ILE A 363 -12.23 -11.29 -1.97
CA ILE A 363 -11.74 -10.03 -1.39
C ILE A 363 -11.07 -10.28 -0.02
N LYS A 364 -10.27 -11.35 0.08
CA LYS A 364 -9.64 -11.77 1.34
C LYS A 364 -8.17 -12.11 1.15
N GLY A 365 -7.32 -11.45 1.92
CA GLY A 365 -5.88 -11.74 1.99
C GLY A 365 -5.36 -12.00 3.40
N THR A 366 -6.09 -11.59 4.44
CA THR A 366 -5.62 -11.62 5.82
C THR A 366 -5.29 -13.03 6.31
N HIS A 367 -6.18 -13.99 6.08
CA HIS A 367 -5.99 -15.39 6.52
C HIS A 367 -4.80 -16.06 5.82
N ASN A 368 -4.69 -15.87 4.50
CA ASN A 368 -3.54 -16.33 3.73
C ASN A 368 -2.24 -15.67 4.19
N ALA A 369 -2.29 -14.38 4.51
CA ALA A 369 -1.16 -13.61 4.99
C ALA A 369 -0.68 -14.09 6.36
N MET A 370 -1.59 -14.30 7.31
CA MET A 370 -1.29 -14.89 8.62
C MET A 370 -0.65 -16.27 8.47
N LYS A 371 -1.26 -17.15 7.67
CA LYS A 371 -0.71 -18.50 7.45
C LYS A 371 0.67 -18.48 6.81
N SER A 372 0.93 -17.58 5.86
CA SER A 372 2.27 -17.43 5.29
C SER A 372 3.33 -17.04 6.33
N GLY A 373 2.97 -16.18 7.29
CA GLY A 373 3.85 -15.84 8.41
C GLY A 373 4.14 -17.03 9.32
N MET A 374 3.11 -17.83 9.63
CA MET A 374 3.27 -19.03 10.46
C MET A 374 4.20 -20.07 9.80
N VAL A 375 4.00 -20.34 8.51
CA VAL A 375 4.83 -21.33 7.79
C VAL A 375 6.27 -20.83 7.61
N ALA A 376 6.47 -19.52 7.43
CA ALA A 376 7.79 -18.92 7.41
C ALA A 376 8.48 -19.05 8.77
N ALA A 377 7.76 -18.78 9.87
CA ALA A 377 8.25 -18.95 11.22
C ALA A 377 8.68 -20.40 11.53
N GLU A 378 7.86 -21.39 11.16
CA GLU A 378 8.20 -22.81 11.31
C GLU A 378 9.49 -23.17 10.55
N SER A 379 9.64 -22.68 9.32
CA SER A 379 10.84 -22.91 8.51
C SER A 379 12.08 -22.25 9.13
N ILE A 380 12.01 -20.96 9.46
CA ILE A 380 13.12 -20.19 10.04
C ILE A 380 13.54 -20.79 11.38
N PHE A 381 12.58 -21.14 12.24
CA PHE A 381 12.88 -21.74 13.54
C PHE A 381 13.69 -23.03 13.40
N ASN A 382 13.33 -23.91 12.45
CA ASN A 382 14.09 -25.13 12.20
C ASN A 382 15.54 -24.83 11.83
N TYR A 383 15.79 -23.86 10.93
CA TYR A 383 17.17 -23.45 10.57
C TYR A 383 17.94 -22.86 11.75
N LEU A 384 17.27 -22.08 12.61
CA LEU A 384 17.90 -21.47 13.79
C LEU A 384 18.27 -22.49 14.87
N THR A 385 17.52 -23.59 14.97
CA THR A 385 17.74 -24.63 15.99
C THR A 385 18.56 -25.82 15.52
N ASP A 386 18.84 -25.90 14.22
CA ASP A 386 19.62 -26.98 13.64
C ASP A 386 21.12 -26.68 13.76
N SER A 387 21.83 -27.57 14.44
CA SER A 387 23.29 -27.48 14.66
C SER A 387 24.11 -27.43 13.37
N GLU A 388 23.58 -27.91 12.24
CA GLU A 388 24.26 -27.82 10.93
C GLU A 388 24.49 -26.36 10.50
N TYR A 389 23.61 -25.45 10.93
CA TYR A 389 23.65 -24.04 10.53
C TYR A 389 24.18 -23.11 11.63
N GLU A 390 24.68 -23.66 12.74
CA GLU A 390 25.26 -22.86 13.82
C GLU A 390 26.45 -22.04 13.31
N GLY A 391 26.42 -20.72 13.57
CA GLY A 391 27.45 -19.78 13.09
C GLY A 391 27.41 -19.45 11.59
N SER A 392 26.46 -20.01 10.83
CA SER A 392 26.28 -19.65 9.42
C SER A 392 25.63 -18.27 9.27
N ILE A 393 26.09 -17.51 8.28
CA ILE A 393 25.50 -16.21 7.90
C ILE A 393 24.68 -16.37 6.61
N GLY A 394 23.67 -15.52 6.44
CA GLY A 394 22.99 -15.42 5.15
C GLY A 394 22.19 -16.66 4.72
N ILE A 395 21.75 -17.50 5.66
CA ILE A 395 21.01 -18.74 5.36
C ILE A 395 19.73 -18.40 4.58
N GLU A 396 19.46 -19.15 3.50
CA GLU A 396 18.20 -19.04 2.76
C GLU A 396 17.18 -20.07 3.30
N PRO A 397 16.01 -19.65 3.81
CA PRO A 397 15.03 -20.56 4.39
C PRO A 397 14.18 -21.26 3.30
N VAL A 398 14.80 -22.05 2.43
CA VAL A 398 14.16 -22.63 1.22
C VAL A 398 12.95 -23.51 1.53
N THR A 399 12.91 -24.16 2.69
CA THR A 399 11.79 -25.02 3.10
C THR A 399 10.49 -24.25 3.31
N TYR A 400 10.53 -22.93 3.53
CA TYR A 400 9.33 -22.09 3.61
C TYR A 400 8.49 -22.17 2.34
N GLU A 401 9.12 -21.99 1.16
CA GLU A 401 8.38 -21.98 -0.10
C GLU A 401 7.78 -23.37 -0.41
N GLU A 402 8.50 -24.44 -0.09
CA GLU A 402 8.02 -25.81 -0.23
C GLU A 402 6.83 -26.12 0.68
N ASN A 403 6.90 -25.71 1.95
CA ASN A 403 5.83 -25.94 2.91
C ASN A 403 4.61 -25.07 2.60
N LEU A 404 4.81 -23.84 2.14
CA LEU A 404 3.72 -22.98 1.71
C LEU A 404 2.99 -23.59 0.49
N LYS A 405 3.72 -24.15 -0.47
CA LYS A 405 3.16 -24.87 -1.63
C LYS A 405 2.30 -26.08 -1.23
N LYS A 406 2.62 -26.73 -0.11
CA LYS A 406 1.85 -27.86 0.46
C LYS A 406 0.63 -27.42 1.27
N SER A 407 0.62 -26.17 1.74
CA SER A 407 -0.43 -25.61 2.60
C SER A 407 -1.76 -25.39 1.85
N TRP A 408 -2.82 -25.10 2.61
CA TRP A 408 -4.12 -24.74 2.07
C TRP A 408 -4.12 -23.40 1.31
N VAL A 409 -3.19 -22.47 1.63
CA VAL A 409 -3.04 -21.18 0.94
C VAL A 409 -2.78 -21.39 -0.55
N TRP A 410 -1.86 -22.29 -0.89
CA TRP A 410 -1.50 -22.55 -2.29
C TRP A 410 -2.67 -23.13 -3.09
N LYS A 411 -3.41 -24.07 -2.48
CA LYS A 411 -4.60 -24.67 -3.07
C LYS A 411 -5.71 -23.65 -3.29
N GLU A 412 -5.94 -22.77 -2.31
CA GLU A 412 -6.94 -21.71 -2.40
C GLU A 412 -6.64 -20.75 -3.55
N LEU A 413 -5.42 -20.21 -3.59
CA LEU A 413 -5.01 -19.26 -4.63
C LEU A 413 -5.06 -19.89 -6.01
N TYR A 414 -4.58 -21.15 -6.14
CA TYR A 414 -4.64 -21.89 -7.40
C TYR A 414 -6.08 -22.10 -7.89
N ALA A 415 -7.03 -22.42 -7.01
CA ALA A 415 -8.43 -22.59 -7.40
C ALA A 415 -9.04 -21.29 -7.97
N SER A 416 -8.63 -20.12 -7.47
CA SER A 416 -9.12 -18.81 -7.93
C SER A 416 -8.35 -18.21 -9.11
N ARG A 417 -7.25 -18.83 -9.57
CA ARG A 417 -6.24 -18.22 -10.45
C ARG A 417 -6.78 -17.62 -11.75
N ASN A 418 -7.86 -18.17 -12.29
CA ASN A 418 -8.40 -17.74 -13.59
C ASN A 418 -9.54 -16.72 -13.47
N VAL A 419 -10.04 -16.44 -12.27
CA VAL A 419 -11.20 -15.55 -12.09
C VAL A 419 -10.86 -14.14 -12.58
N ILE A 420 -9.85 -13.47 -12.04
CA ILE A 420 -9.51 -12.09 -12.44
C ILE A 420 -9.12 -11.99 -13.93
N PRO A 421 -8.20 -12.83 -14.47
CA PRO A 421 -7.89 -12.78 -15.89
C PRO A 421 -9.09 -12.97 -16.83
N SER A 422 -10.15 -13.66 -16.39
CA SER A 422 -11.34 -13.86 -17.23
C SER A 422 -12.13 -12.56 -17.49
N PHE A 423 -11.95 -11.53 -16.65
CA PHE A 423 -12.53 -10.19 -16.85
C PHE A 423 -11.84 -9.41 -17.97
N HIS A 424 -10.67 -9.84 -18.44
CA HIS A 424 -9.95 -9.18 -19.55
C HIS A 424 -10.44 -9.63 -20.94
N SER A 425 -11.43 -10.52 -21.00
CA SER A 425 -12.05 -10.92 -22.26
C SER A 425 -12.82 -9.75 -22.91
N PRO A 426 -13.16 -9.82 -24.21
CA PRO A 426 -14.01 -8.82 -24.86
C PRO A 426 -15.40 -8.63 -24.21
N LEU A 427 -15.83 -9.58 -23.38
CA LEU A 427 -17.09 -9.50 -22.62
C LEU A 427 -16.93 -8.75 -21.28
N GLY A 428 -15.70 -8.45 -20.86
CA GLY A 428 -15.42 -7.69 -19.64
C GLY A 428 -16.00 -8.35 -18.39
N LEU A 429 -16.60 -7.53 -17.53
CA LEU A 429 -17.37 -7.89 -16.35
C LEU A 429 -18.31 -9.08 -16.57
N TYR A 430 -19.09 -9.08 -17.65
CA TYR A 430 -20.04 -10.15 -17.92
C TYR A 430 -19.34 -11.49 -18.20
N GLY A 431 -18.24 -11.46 -18.95
CA GLY A 431 -17.42 -12.64 -19.19
C GLY A 431 -16.83 -13.20 -17.90
N GLY A 432 -16.35 -12.31 -17.03
CA GLY A 432 -15.81 -12.67 -15.72
C GLY A 432 -16.84 -13.31 -14.79
N LEU A 433 -18.05 -12.76 -14.72
CA LEU A 433 -19.15 -13.32 -13.92
C LEU A 433 -19.58 -14.71 -14.43
N ILE A 434 -19.74 -14.87 -15.74
CA ILE A 434 -20.09 -16.16 -16.35
C ILE A 434 -19.00 -17.20 -16.08
N TYR A 435 -17.72 -16.83 -16.27
CA TYR A 435 -16.59 -17.70 -16.00
C TYR A 435 -16.53 -18.13 -14.53
N THR A 436 -16.76 -17.19 -13.62
CA THR A 436 -16.79 -17.46 -12.16
C THR A 436 -17.89 -18.45 -11.82
N GLY A 437 -19.10 -18.27 -12.36
CA GLY A 437 -20.21 -19.21 -12.15
C GLY A 437 -19.90 -20.62 -12.66
N LEU A 438 -19.32 -20.74 -13.85
CA LEU A 438 -19.07 -22.04 -14.48
C LEU A 438 -17.82 -22.74 -13.94
N PHE A 439 -16.67 -22.08 -13.92
CA PHE A 439 -15.39 -22.73 -13.62
C PHE A 439 -15.04 -22.71 -12.14
N TYR A 440 -15.41 -21.65 -11.42
CA TYR A 440 -15.13 -21.55 -9.99
C TYR A 440 -16.27 -22.13 -9.14
N ALA A 441 -17.50 -21.66 -9.33
CA ALA A 441 -18.62 -22.08 -8.49
C ALA A 441 -19.11 -23.51 -8.80
N LEU A 442 -19.04 -23.97 -10.05
CA LEU A 442 -19.42 -25.36 -10.38
C LEU A 442 -18.21 -26.31 -10.41
N LEU A 443 -17.15 -25.98 -11.16
CA LEU A 443 -16.00 -26.87 -11.35
C LEU A 443 -14.86 -26.72 -10.31
N ARG A 444 -14.99 -25.78 -9.37
CA ARG A 444 -14.06 -25.57 -8.25
C ARG A 444 -12.62 -25.24 -8.68
N GLY A 445 -12.44 -24.54 -9.80
CA GLY A 445 -11.12 -24.10 -10.27
C GLY A 445 -10.22 -25.23 -10.79
N LYS A 446 -10.81 -26.39 -11.14
CA LYS A 446 -10.09 -27.60 -11.58
C LYS A 446 -9.80 -27.64 -13.08
N GLU A 447 -10.04 -26.56 -13.80
CA GLU A 447 -9.69 -26.50 -15.22
C GLU A 447 -8.20 -26.80 -15.46
N PRO A 448 -7.82 -27.50 -16.54
CA PRO A 448 -6.43 -27.88 -16.82
C PRO A 448 -5.60 -26.76 -17.48
N TRP A 449 -5.97 -25.48 -17.30
CA TRP A 449 -5.25 -24.34 -17.86
C TRP A 449 -5.13 -23.18 -16.87
N THR A 450 -4.24 -22.24 -17.17
CA THR A 450 -4.05 -21.00 -16.41
C THR A 450 -3.96 -19.81 -17.36
N PHE A 451 -4.84 -18.84 -17.21
CA PHE A 451 -4.82 -17.59 -17.97
C PHE A 451 -3.69 -16.67 -17.54
N LYS A 452 -3.35 -15.73 -18.42
CA LYS A 452 -2.32 -14.71 -18.20
C LYS A 452 -2.94 -13.33 -18.01
N HIS A 453 -2.23 -12.48 -17.29
CA HIS A 453 -2.52 -11.06 -17.15
C HIS A 453 -2.04 -10.28 -18.37
N SER A 454 -2.58 -9.07 -18.55
CA SER A 454 -2.33 -8.21 -19.72
C SER A 454 -1.06 -7.35 -19.59
N GLY A 455 -0.12 -7.72 -18.71
CA GLY A 455 1.11 -6.96 -18.43
C GLY A 455 1.05 -6.18 -17.12
N THR A 456 1.72 -5.03 -17.06
CA THR A 456 1.76 -4.16 -15.87
C THR A 456 0.65 -3.12 -15.88
N ASP A 457 0.15 -2.74 -14.71
CA ASP A 457 -0.94 -1.75 -14.60
C ASP A 457 -0.54 -0.35 -15.08
N SER A 458 0.75 0.00 -14.94
CA SER A 458 1.33 1.25 -15.46
C SER A 458 1.22 1.37 -16.98
N GLN A 459 1.23 0.24 -17.70
CA GLN A 459 1.17 0.21 -19.17
C GLN A 459 -0.26 0.17 -19.73
N GLN A 460 -1.28 0.09 -18.87
CA GLN A 460 -2.69 -0.01 -19.33
C GLN A 460 -3.35 1.35 -19.63
N LEU A 461 -2.68 2.48 -19.35
CA LEU A 461 -3.23 3.80 -19.65
C LEU A 461 -3.14 4.11 -21.15
N LYS A 462 -4.27 4.56 -21.71
CA LYS A 462 -4.34 5.11 -23.06
C LYS A 462 -4.06 6.62 -23.02
N PRO A 463 -3.49 7.21 -24.10
CA PRO A 463 -3.33 8.66 -24.21
C PRO A 463 -4.65 9.41 -23.99
N ALA A 464 -4.62 10.57 -23.33
CA ALA A 464 -5.82 11.33 -22.98
C ALA A 464 -6.67 11.69 -24.20
N LYS A 465 -6.01 12.05 -25.32
CA LYS A 465 -6.66 12.37 -26.61
C LYS A 465 -7.50 11.25 -27.22
N GLU A 466 -7.31 10.00 -26.78
CA GLU A 466 -8.05 8.82 -27.27
C GLU A 466 -9.25 8.48 -26.38
N ASN A 467 -9.45 9.21 -25.29
CA ASN A 467 -10.48 8.94 -24.30
C ASN A 467 -11.46 10.11 -24.20
N LYS A 468 -12.66 9.80 -23.70
CA LYS A 468 -13.64 10.82 -23.33
C LYS A 468 -13.40 11.21 -21.89
N ILE A 469 -13.51 12.51 -21.60
CA ILE A 469 -13.50 13.02 -20.23
C ILE A 469 -14.73 12.47 -19.50
N ILE A 470 -14.52 12.00 -18.27
CA ILE A 470 -15.59 11.57 -17.38
C ILE A 470 -15.99 12.80 -16.53
N GLU A 471 -17.25 13.19 -16.64
CA GLU A 471 -17.84 14.26 -15.83
C GLU A 471 -18.33 13.67 -14.51
N TYR A 472 -17.57 13.90 -13.43
CA TYR A 472 -17.97 13.49 -12.09
C TYR A 472 -18.91 14.53 -11.47
N PRO A 473 -20.02 14.12 -10.81
CA PRO A 473 -20.84 15.02 -10.04
C PRO A 473 -20.01 15.74 -8.97
N LYS A 474 -20.37 17.00 -8.68
CA LYS A 474 -19.78 17.71 -7.55
C LYS A 474 -20.23 17.05 -6.24
N PRO A 475 -19.35 16.99 -5.22
CA PRO A 475 -19.75 16.48 -3.91
C PRO A 475 -20.88 17.33 -3.32
N ASP A 476 -21.83 16.67 -2.68
CA ASP A 476 -23.01 17.30 -2.04
C ASP A 476 -22.78 17.64 -0.57
N GLY A 477 -21.66 17.20 0.01
CA GLY A 477 -21.31 17.39 1.42
C GLY A 477 -22.17 16.60 2.40
N GLN A 478 -22.95 15.62 1.91
CA GLN A 478 -23.84 14.78 2.73
C GLN A 478 -23.58 13.29 2.51
N ILE A 479 -23.54 12.85 1.25
CA ILE A 479 -23.25 11.47 0.85
C ILE A 479 -21.90 11.39 0.13
N SER A 480 -21.49 12.50 -0.49
CA SER A 480 -20.27 12.62 -1.28
C SER A 480 -19.49 13.86 -0.86
N PHE A 481 -18.17 13.74 -0.75
CA PHE A 481 -17.30 14.77 -0.17
C PHE A 481 -16.12 15.09 -1.09
N ASP A 482 -15.49 16.24 -0.86
CA ASP A 482 -14.26 16.59 -1.55
C ASP A 482 -13.05 15.88 -0.94
N LEU A 483 -11.99 15.75 -1.74
CA LEU A 483 -10.80 15.00 -1.39
C LEU A 483 -10.09 15.52 -0.13
N LEU A 484 -10.07 16.84 0.11
CA LEU A 484 -9.35 17.42 1.24
C LEU A 484 -10.06 17.11 2.55
N SER A 485 -11.39 17.17 2.56
CA SER A 485 -12.17 16.73 3.72
C SER A 485 -11.94 15.24 4.04
N SER A 486 -11.89 14.38 3.01
CA SER A 486 -11.57 12.95 3.18
C SER A 486 -10.16 12.73 3.72
N VAL A 487 -9.16 13.47 3.22
CA VAL A 487 -7.76 13.39 3.71
C VAL A 487 -7.69 13.79 5.18
N ALA A 488 -8.39 14.83 5.60
CA ALA A 488 -8.42 15.24 7.00
C ALA A 488 -8.93 14.12 7.93
N LEU A 489 -9.94 13.35 7.50
CA LEU A 489 -10.47 12.22 8.26
C LEU A 489 -9.51 11.03 8.37
N THR A 490 -8.45 10.96 7.55
CA THR A 490 -7.41 9.94 7.71
C THR A 490 -6.45 10.23 8.86
N GLY A 491 -6.46 11.46 9.39
CA GLY A 491 -5.50 11.94 10.38
C GLY A 491 -4.05 11.95 9.89
N THR A 492 -3.83 11.83 8.58
CA THR A 492 -2.47 11.74 8.02
C THR A 492 -1.69 13.03 8.22
N ASN A 493 -0.44 12.91 8.64
CA ASN A 493 0.46 14.05 8.78
C ASN A 493 1.93 13.63 8.63
N HIS A 494 2.78 14.58 8.27
CA HIS A 494 4.24 14.43 8.19
C HIS A 494 4.91 15.74 8.61
N ASP A 495 6.18 15.72 9.01
CA ASP A 495 6.96 16.96 9.09
C ASP A 495 6.99 17.62 7.69
N HIS A 496 6.60 18.90 7.62
CA HIS A 496 6.56 19.67 6.37
C HIS A 496 7.95 20.00 5.85
N ASP A 497 8.94 20.02 6.73
CA ASP A 497 10.33 20.33 6.41
C ASP A 497 11.17 19.04 6.33
N GLN A 498 10.70 18.06 5.56
CA GLN A 498 11.47 16.86 5.19
C GLN A 498 11.47 16.66 3.67
N PRO A 499 12.48 15.99 3.09
CA PRO A 499 12.47 15.65 1.67
C PRO A 499 11.23 14.83 1.32
N SER A 500 10.66 15.06 0.14
CA SER A 500 9.53 14.26 -0.32
C SER A 500 9.91 12.78 -0.43
N HIS A 501 9.19 11.92 0.28
CA HIS A 501 9.28 10.47 0.17
C HIS A 501 8.63 9.92 -1.13
N LEU A 502 8.00 10.79 -1.92
CA LEU A 502 7.52 10.52 -3.27
C LEU A 502 8.60 10.99 -4.24
N THR A 503 9.64 10.17 -4.39
CA THR A 503 10.82 10.54 -5.18
C THR A 503 10.54 10.40 -6.68
N LEU A 504 11.12 11.29 -7.49
CA LEU A 504 11.10 11.18 -8.95
C LEU A 504 12.48 10.81 -9.46
N LEU A 505 12.57 9.86 -10.40
CA LEU A 505 13.83 9.57 -11.09
C LEU A 505 14.26 10.74 -11.99
N ASN A 506 13.28 11.45 -12.56
CA ASN A 506 13.47 12.66 -13.35
C ASN A 506 12.30 13.64 -13.12
N ASP A 507 12.61 14.85 -12.63
CA ASP A 507 11.63 15.89 -12.29
C ASP A 507 10.88 16.47 -13.51
N ALA A 508 11.40 16.33 -14.73
CA ALA A 508 10.78 16.86 -15.95
C ALA A 508 9.67 15.95 -16.52
N VAL A 509 9.80 14.64 -16.33
CA VAL A 509 8.90 13.61 -16.90
C VAL A 509 7.42 13.82 -16.56
N PRO A 510 7.02 14.22 -15.33
CA PRO A 510 5.61 14.48 -15.03
C PRO A 510 4.97 15.52 -15.95
N VAL A 511 5.69 16.59 -16.31
CA VAL A 511 5.16 17.62 -17.21
C VAL A 511 5.32 17.19 -18.67
N GLU A 512 6.53 16.79 -19.06
CA GLU A 512 6.87 16.52 -20.46
C GLU A 512 6.17 15.28 -21.03
N LYS A 513 5.83 14.30 -20.19
CA LYS A 513 5.21 13.04 -20.61
C LYS A 513 3.86 12.82 -19.95
N ASN A 514 3.78 12.82 -18.62
CA ASN A 514 2.54 12.43 -17.95
C ASN A 514 1.41 13.43 -18.22
N LEU A 515 1.67 14.73 -18.05
CA LEU A 515 0.74 15.79 -18.40
C LEU A 515 0.50 15.86 -19.91
N ALA A 516 1.57 15.89 -20.71
CA ALA A 516 1.45 16.07 -22.16
C ALA A 516 0.70 14.93 -22.89
N VAL A 517 0.84 13.68 -22.45
CA VAL A 517 0.27 12.50 -23.15
C VAL A 517 -0.97 11.96 -22.45
N TYR A 518 -0.96 11.92 -21.12
CA TYR A 518 -2.00 11.28 -20.30
C TYR A 518 -2.82 12.28 -19.48
N ASP A 519 -2.60 13.59 -19.69
CA ASP A 519 -3.28 14.66 -18.97
C ASP A 519 -3.08 14.61 -17.44
N GLY A 520 -1.90 14.18 -17.00
CA GLY A 520 -1.47 14.26 -15.60
C GLY A 520 -2.25 13.31 -14.68
N PRO A 521 -2.24 11.99 -14.94
CA PRO A 521 -3.04 11.02 -14.19
C PRO A 521 -2.73 10.99 -12.70
N GLU A 522 -1.52 11.37 -12.27
CA GLU A 522 -1.13 11.48 -10.87
C GLU A 522 -1.99 12.43 -10.04
N GLY A 523 -2.56 13.47 -10.66
CA GLY A 523 -3.51 14.37 -10.01
C GLY A 523 -4.89 13.75 -9.79
N ARG A 524 -5.16 12.54 -10.33
CA ARG A 524 -6.47 11.88 -10.25
C ARG A 524 -6.43 10.51 -9.59
N PHE A 525 -5.41 9.69 -9.88
CA PHE A 525 -5.31 8.38 -9.24
C PHE A 525 -4.91 8.48 -7.76
N CYS A 526 -4.32 9.60 -7.35
CA CYS A 526 -3.89 9.82 -5.98
C CYS A 526 -5.12 10.08 -5.07
N PRO A 527 -5.36 9.24 -4.04
CA PRO A 527 -6.47 9.43 -3.11
C PRO A 527 -6.30 10.57 -2.12
N ALA A 528 -5.21 11.33 -2.21
CA ALA A 528 -4.87 12.30 -1.18
C ALA A 528 -4.43 13.66 -1.72
N GLY A 529 -4.60 13.90 -3.03
CA GLY A 529 -4.25 15.19 -3.63
C GLY A 529 -2.77 15.55 -3.47
N VAL A 530 -1.90 14.55 -3.43
CA VAL A 530 -0.45 14.75 -3.25
C VAL A 530 0.16 15.45 -4.47
N TYR A 531 -0.32 15.12 -5.67
CA TYR A 531 0.23 15.63 -6.93
C TYR A 531 -0.71 16.68 -7.51
N GLU A 532 -0.20 17.88 -7.72
CA GLU A 532 -0.95 18.97 -8.34
C GLU A 532 -0.11 19.61 -9.45
N PHE A 533 -0.70 19.83 -10.62
CA PHE A 533 -0.08 20.63 -11.66
C PHE A 533 -0.53 22.08 -11.49
N VAL A 534 0.41 22.95 -11.16
CA VAL A 534 0.17 24.37 -10.92
C VAL A 534 0.85 25.22 -12.00
N PRO A 535 0.34 26.42 -12.33
CA PRO A 535 1.04 27.33 -13.23
C PRO A 535 2.46 27.62 -12.76
N ALA A 536 3.43 27.59 -13.68
CA ALA A 536 4.78 28.05 -13.39
C ALA A 536 4.78 29.57 -13.15
N GLU A 537 5.78 30.06 -12.41
CA GLU A 537 5.87 31.49 -12.07
C GLU A 537 6.18 32.37 -13.31
N GLU A 538 6.80 31.79 -14.34
CA GLU A 538 7.08 32.45 -15.62
C GLU A 538 6.52 31.65 -16.82
N GLY A 539 5.81 32.36 -17.71
CA GLY A 539 5.24 31.78 -18.94
C GLY A 539 3.86 31.14 -18.77
N ASN A 540 3.45 30.35 -19.76
CA ASN A 540 2.19 29.59 -19.78
C ASN A 540 2.42 28.09 -19.50
N SER A 541 3.58 27.72 -18.93
CA SER A 541 3.90 26.33 -18.59
C SER A 541 3.31 25.92 -17.24
N MET A 542 3.12 24.62 -17.05
CA MET A 542 2.72 24.02 -15.77
C MET A 542 3.96 23.42 -15.10
N ARG A 543 3.97 23.38 -13.77
CA ARG A 543 4.93 22.63 -12.96
C ARG A 543 4.20 21.64 -12.06
N LEU A 544 4.83 20.52 -11.75
CA LEU A 544 4.32 19.62 -10.72
C LEU A 544 4.65 20.18 -9.32
N GLN A 545 3.69 20.10 -8.42
CA GLN A 545 3.85 20.31 -6.98
C GLN A 545 3.52 19.00 -6.26
N ILE A 546 4.42 18.58 -5.36
CA ILE A 546 4.22 17.41 -4.50
C ILE A 546 3.96 17.88 -3.07
N ASN A 547 2.72 17.70 -2.63
CA ASN A 547 2.22 17.92 -1.27
C ASN A 547 2.41 16.63 -0.46
N ALA A 548 3.66 16.24 -0.22
CA ALA A 548 4.04 14.95 0.37
C ALA A 548 3.40 14.69 1.74
N GLN A 549 3.11 15.75 2.50
CA GLN A 549 2.49 15.69 3.83
C GLN A 549 1.09 15.07 3.83
N ASN A 550 0.38 15.11 2.69
CA ASN A 550 -0.96 14.50 2.56
C ASN A 550 -0.90 12.99 2.31
N CYS A 551 0.28 12.42 2.05
CA CYS A 551 0.37 11.05 1.56
C CYS A 551 -0.19 10.02 2.57
N ILE A 552 -1.14 9.20 2.13
CA ILE A 552 -1.71 8.12 2.97
C ILE A 552 -1.04 6.76 2.77
N HIS A 553 0.12 6.75 2.13
CA HIS A 553 0.99 5.58 1.93
C HIS A 553 0.34 4.40 1.19
N CYS A 554 -0.64 4.70 0.33
CA CYS A 554 -1.39 3.71 -0.43
C CYS A 554 -0.57 2.92 -1.47
N LYS A 555 0.60 3.44 -1.86
CA LYS A 555 1.53 2.91 -2.89
C LYS A 555 1.08 3.01 -4.35
N THR A 556 -0.13 3.51 -4.59
CA THR A 556 -0.74 3.64 -5.92
C THR A 556 0.12 4.40 -6.93
N CYS A 557 0.74 5.50 -6.52
CA CYS A 557 1.51 6.34 -7.41
C CYS A 557 2.74 5.62 -7.99
N ASP A 558 3.39 4.77 -7.19
CA ASP A 558 4.50 3.93 -7.62
C ASP A 558 4.02 2.87 -8.63
N ILE A 559 2.85 2.27 -8.36
CA ILE A 559 2.29 1.23 -9.22
C ILE A 559 1.74 1.78 -10.55
N LYS A 560 0.99 2.89 -10.52
CA LYS A 560 0.19 3.35 -11.67
C LYS A 560 0.89 4.32 -12.58
N CYS A 561 1.95 4.99 -12.11
CA CYS A 561 2.63 6.01 -12.91
C CYS A 561 3.02 5.43 -14.28
N PRO A 562 2.48 5.94 -15.40
CA PRO A 562 2.69 5.33 -16.72
C PRO A 562 4.14 5.40 -17.19
N SER A 563 4.89 6.35 -16.65
CA SER A 563 6.33 6.49 -16.89
C SER A 563 7.19 5.68 -15.92
N GLN A 564 6.62 5.07 -14.88
CA GLN A 564 7.35 4.40 -13.80
C GLN A 564 8.47 5.29 -13.21
N ASN A 565 8.20 6.60 -13.16
CA ASN A 565 9.14 7.63 -12.71
C ASN A 565 9.06 7.89 -11.20
N ILE A 566 7.95 7.52 -10.56
CA ILE A 566 7.73 7.69 -9.12
C ILE A 566 8.30 6.48 -8.40
N ASN A 567 9.07 6.71 -7.34
CA ASN A 567 9.49 5.68 -6.40
C ASN A 567 9.10 6.10 -4.99
N TRP A 568 8.16 5.36 -4.39
CA TRP A 568 7.72 5.58 -3.01
C TRP A 568 8.77 4.99 -2.08
N VAL A 569 9.30 5.82 -1.19
CA VAL A 569 10.13 5.39 -0.06
C VAL A 569 9.44 5.77 1.24
N VAL A 570 9.96 5.28 2.35
CA VAL A 570 9.41 5.63 3.66
C VAL A 570 9.78 7.07 4.05
N PRO A 571 8.84 7.89 4.58
CA PRO A 571 9.18 9.17 5.20
C PRO A 571 9.90 8.99 6.54
N GLU A 572 10.21 10.11 7.19
CA GLU A 572 10.69 10.12 8.58
C GLU A 572 9.72 9.38 9.54
N PRO A 573 10.24 8.86 10.67
CA PRO A 573 9.46 8.21 11.72
C PRO A 573 8.18 8.96 12.13
N GLY A 574 7.09 8.23 12.36
CA GLY A 574 5.82 8.77 12.83
C GLY A 574 4.93 9.44 11.76
N GLY A 575 5.42 9.62 10.52
CA GLY A 575 4.62 10.14 9.42
C GLY A 575 3.65 9.12 8.82
N GLY A 576 2.50 9.60 8.34
CA GLY A 576 1.49 8.80 7.64
C GLY A 576 0.09 8.89 8.27
N PRO A 577 -0.85 8.04 7.81
CA PRO A 577 -2.20 7.97 8.37
C PRO A 577 -2.24 7.68 9.87
N ALA A 578 -3.29 8.17 10.53
CA ALA A 578 -3.61 7.84 11.92
C ALA A 578 -4.94 7.07 11.96
N TYR A 579 -5.03 5.95 11.25
CA TYR A 579 -6.25 5.18 11.18
C TYR A 579 -6.60 4.55 12.54
N ASP A 580 -7.87 4.67 12.91
CA ASP A 580 -8.41 3.92 14.04
C ASP A 580 -9.38 2.84 13.56
N GLY A 581 -9.01 1.56 13.76
CA GLY A 581 -9.85 0.43 13.41
C GLY A 581 -10.32 0.40 11.95
N MET A 582 -9.48 0.88 11.02
CA MET A 582 -9.76 0.84 9.59
C MET A 582 -9.34 -0.46 8.93
#